data_AF-A0A966Z9Q1-F1
#
_entry.id   AF-A0A966Z9Q1-F1
#
_cell.length_a   1.000
_cell.length_b   1.000
_cell.length_c   1.000
_cell.angle_alpha   90.00
_cell.angle_beta   90.00
_cell.angle_gamma   90.00
#
_symmetry.space_group_name_H-M   'P 1'
#
loop_
_entity.id
_entity.type
_entity.pdbx_description
1 polymer ?
#
loop_
_entity_poly.entity_id
_entity_poly.type
_entity_poly.pdbx_seq_one_letter_code
_entity_poly.pdbx_strand_id
1 'polypeptide(L)'
;MEERTAGMQELDGYFPLYWDDRTGSLWLSVPRVGVDFLYAGGLAAGLGSNDIGLDRGQEGGGRIVRFERVGPRLMLVQGNQSFRSSSVNPAERKSVEDSFAKSILWGFTIEAESNGQVLVDATDFFLRDNLGAGNSLRPGAYRLDRTRSAFYMARTSAFLKNSEIEVTLTFTNEAGGGGRGGGGPSQGPTQIGVAGGGGGRGGLTSGTVASVTPSPEAVTLREHFSFVELPDDKFQVRADDPRAGYTGLEYMDYSTPIGEPMVKPPHSNQFWTKPGRRTFATRPIRT
;
A
#
# COMPACT_ATOMS: atom_id res chain seq x y z
N MET A 1 -12.85 -19.93 15.42
CA MET A 1 -12.79 -18.48 15.12
C MET A 1 -13.58 -17.68 16.14
N GLU A 2 -14.87 -17.99 16.35
CA GLU A 2 -15.75 -17.29 17.31
C GLU A 2 -15.13 -17.08 18.70
N GLU A 3 -14.49 -18.12 19.27
CA GLU A 3 -13.78 -18.01 20.55
C GLU A 3 -12.62 -17.02 20.50
N ARG A 4 -11.85 -16.99 19.39
CA ARG A 4 -10.71 -16.09 19.22
C ARG A 4 -11.14 -14.64 19.02
N THR A 5 -12.30 -14.42 18.40
CA THR A 5 -12.81 -13.07 18.11
C THR A 5 -13.83 -12.60 19.16
N ALA A 6 -14.02 -13.34 20.24
CA ALA A 6 -14.97 -13.01 21.29
C ALA A 6 -14.61 -11.67 21.94
N GLY A 7 -15.55 -10.72 21.90
CA GLY A 7 -15.36 -9.38 22.46
C GLY A 7 -14.61 -8.39 21.56
N MET A 8 -14.20 -8.81 20.35
CA MET A 8 -13.63 -7.90 19.34
C MET A 8 -14.74 -7.19 18.57
N GLN A 9 -14.45 -5.97 18.11
CA GLN A 9 -15.32 -5.27 17.17
C GLN A 9 -15.14 -5.86 15.77
N GLU A 10 -16.22 -6.42 15.21
CA GLU A 10 -16.24 -6.87 13.83
C GLU A 10 -16.49 -5.69 12.87
N LEU A 11 -15.68 -5.62 11.81
CA LEU A 11 -15.89 -4.77 10.65
C LEU A 11 -16.09 -5.67 9.44
N ASP A 12 -17.35 -5.88 9.07
CA ASP A 12 -17.71 -6.73 7.93
C ASP A 12 -17.40 -6.06 6.58
N GLY A 13 -16.90 -6.84 5.63
CA GLY A 13 -16.57 -6.35 4.29
C GLY A 13 -15.82 -7.37 3.45
N TYR A 14 -15.07 -6.91 2.45
CA TYR A 14 -14.45 -7.77 1.44
C TYR A 14 -13.52 -8.82 2.08
N PHE A 15 -12.64 -8.34 2.94
CA PHE A 15 -12.02 -9.12 4.00
C PHE A 15 -12.51 -8.58 5.35
N PRO A 16 -13.31 -9.34 6.11
CA PRO A 16 -13.74 -8.91 7.43
C PRO A 16 -12.54 -8.70 8.36
N LEU A 17 -12.64 -7.67 9.20
CA LEU A 17 -11.63 -7.32 10.19
C LEU A 17 -12.20 -7.49 11.60
N TYR A 18 -11.37 -7.87 12.56
CA TYR A 18 -11.74 -7.92 13.97
C TYR A 18 -10.75 -7.08 14.79
N TRP A 19 -11.24 -6.02 15.43
CA TRP A 19 -10.46 -5.11 16.26
C TRP A 19 -10.55 -5.51 17.74
N ASP A 20 -9.42 -5.81 18.37
CA ASP A 20 -9.32 -5.96 19.83
C ASP A 20 -8.74 -4.68 20.44
N ASP A 21 -9.64 -3.85 20.99
CA ASP A 21 -9.29 -2.57 21.62
C ASP A 21 -8.37 -2.76 22.84
N ARG A 22 -8.46 -3.90 23.52
CA ARG A 22 -7.68 -4.16 24.75
C ARG A 22 -6.20 -4.41 24.45
N THR A 23 -5.91 -5.01 23.30
CA THR A 23 -4.53 -5.36 22.89
C THR A 23 -4.00 -4.43 21.80
N GLY A 24 -4.87 -3.66 21.14
CA GLY A 24 -4.52 -2.85 19.99
C GLY A 24 -4.26 -3.67 18.72
N SER A 25 -4.84 -4.88 18.64
CA SER A 25 -4.59 -5.84 17.57
C SER A 25 -5.69 -5.81 16.52
N LEU A 26 -5.30 -5.92 15.25
CA LEU A 26 -6.24 -6.04 14.14
C LEU A 26 -6.07 -7.40 13.46
N TRP A 27 -7.14 -8.18 13.50
CA TRP A 27 -7.21 -9.50 12.92
C TRP A 27 -7.93 -9.45 11.59
N LEU A 28 -7.54 -10.34 10.67
CA LEU A 28 -8.06 -10.41 9.32
C LEU A 28 -8.69 -11.78 9.09
N SER A 29 -9.96 -11.81 8.66
CA SER A 29 -10.59 -13.02 8.12
C SER A 29 -10.43 -13.07 6.61
N VAL A 30 -9.93 -14.21 6.12
CA VAL A 30 -9.73 -14.51 4.71
C VAL A 30 -10.72 -15.60 4.32
N PRO A 31 -11.86 -15.24 3.68
CA PRO A 31 -12.89 -16.21 3.32
C PRO A 31 -12.55 -16.99 2.03
N ARG A 32 -11.58 -16.50 1.24
CA ARG A 32 -11.23 -17.04 -0.08
C ARG A 32 -9.71 -16.99 -0.28
N VAL A 33 -9.11 -18.14 -0.50
CA VAL A 33 -7.68 -18.31 -0.84
C VAL A 33 -7.55 -18.56 -2.34
N GLY A 34 -6.43 -18.17 -2.95
CA GLY A 34 -6.17 -18.34 -4.39
C GLY A 34 -6.92 -17.35 -5.29
N VAL A 35 -7.63 -16.39 -4.70
CA VAL A 35 -8.31 -15.31 -5.42
C VAL A 35 -7.44 -14.06 -5.36
N ASP A 36 -7.20 -13.47 -6.54
CA ASP A 36 -6.42 -12.24 -6.63
C ASP A 36 -7.29 -11.04 -6.26
N PHE A 37 -6.67 -10.12 -5.54
CA PHE A 37 -7.23 -8.84 -5.15
C PHE A 37 -6.17 -7.75 -5.37
N LEU A 38 -6.61 -6.50 -5.45
CA LEU A 38 -5.71 -5.36 -5.47
C LEU A 38 -5.31 -5.03 -4.03
N TYR A 39 -4.00 -5.00 -3.78
CA TYR A 39 -3.42 -4.40 -2.59
C TYR A 39 -2.76 -3.09 -2.98
N ALA A 40 -3.31 -1.99 -2.49
CA ALA A 40 -2.73 -0.66 -2.62
C ALA A 40 -2.43 -0.08 -1.24
N GLY A 41 -1.54 0.91 -1.20
CA GLY A 41 -1.37 1.73 -0.01
C GLY A 41 -1.00 3.15 -0.41
N GLY A 42 -0.79 4.03 0.57
CA GLY A 42 -0.37 5.40 0.30
C GLY A 42 -0.42 6.27 1.56
N LEU A 43 -0.11 7.56 1.42
CA LEU A 43 -0.07 8.49 2.54
C LEU A 43 -1.43 9.15 2.74
N ALA A 44 -2.12 8.82 3.83
CA ALA A 44 -3.35 9.50 4.23
C ALA A 44 -3.07 10.87 4.86
N ALA A 45 -1.90 11.05 5.48
CA ALA A 45 -1.37 12.33 5.91
C ALA A 45 0.11 12.41 5.52
N GLY A 46 0.47 13.46 4.78
CA GLY A 46 1.85 13.74 4.39
C GLY A 46 2.60 14.54 5.45
N LEU A 47 3.90 14.69 5.21
CA LEU A 47 4.81 15.45 6.06
C LEU A 47 4.68 16.97 5.85
N GLY A 48 4.10 17.40 4.73
CA GLY A 48 3.94 18.83 4.39
C GLY A 48 5.23 19.49 3.90
N SER A 49 6.14 18.71 3.30
CA SER A 49 7.35 19.22 2.66
C SER A 49 7.54 18.60 1.29
N ASN A 50 7.36 19.43 0.25
CA ASN A 50 7.52 19.03 -1.14
C ASN A 50 8.94 18.51 -1.43
N ASP A 51 9.96 19.10 -0.79
CA ASP A 51 11.35 18.66 -0.94
C ASP A 51 11.57 17.24 -0.39
N ILE A 52 10.80 16.83 0.63
CA ILE A 52 10.78 15.47 1.20
C ILE A 52 9.96 14.51 0.35
N GLY A 53 8.96 15.00 -0.38
CA GLY A 53 8.16 14.19 -1.29
C GLY A 53 7.33 13.12 -0.59
N LEU A 54 6.88 13.43 0.63
CA LEU A 54 5.91 12.64 1.40
C LEU A 54 4.62 13.44 1.50
N ASP A 55 3.85 13.45 0.43
CA ASP A 55 2.68 14.30 0.28
C ASP A 55 1.39 13.58 0.67
N ARG A 56 0.45 14.34 1.21
CA ARG A 56 -0.88 13.80 1.54
C ARG A 56 -1.58 13.39 0.24
N GLY A 57 -2.16 12.19 0.24
CA GLY A 57 -2.85 11.63 -0.92
C GLY A 57 -1.90 11.02 -1.95
N GLN A 58 -0.61 10.92 -1.63
CA GLN A 58 0.34 10.17 -2.45
C GLN A 58 -0.06 8.70 -2.45
N GLU A 59 -0.42 8.19 -3.62
CA GLU A 59 -0.67 6.77 -3.82
C GLU A 59 0.65 6.03 -3.90
N GLY A 60 0.77 4.97 -3.09
CA GLY A 60 1.77 3.94 -3.28
C GLY A 60 1.37 3.03 -4.43
N GLY A 61 2.35 2.36 -5.05
CA GLY A 61 2.09 1.44 -6.15
C GLY A 61 1.12 0.31 -5.77
N GLY A 62 0.11 0.10 -6.60
CA GLY A 62 -0.83 -1.02 -6.48
C GLY A 62 -0.22 -2.34 -6.93
N ARG A 63 -0.54 -3.43 -6.22
CA ARG A 63 -0.05 -4.79 -6.49
C ARG A 63 -1.23 -5.74 -6.64
N ILE A 64 -1.23 -6.58 -7.68
CA ILE A 64 -2.12 -7.75 -7.70
C ILE A 64 -1.50 -8.82 -6.81
N VAL A 65 -2.25 -9.22 -5.80
CA VAL A 65 -1.81 -10.20 -4.81
C VAL A 65 -2.91 -11.22 -4.58
N ARG A 66 -2.54 -12.38 -4.04
CA ARG A 66 -3.49 -13.39 -3.56
C ARG A 66 -2.98 -13.99 -2.26
N PHE A 67 -3.90 -14.55 -1.48
CA PHE A 67 -3.51 -15.42 -0.38
C PHE A 67 -3.26 -16.83 -0.91
N GLU A 68 -2.15 -17.45 -0.53
CA GLU A 68 -1.86 -18.88 -0.79
C GLU A 68 -1.59 -19.59 0.54
N ARG A 69 -2.23 -20.75 0.75
CA ARG A 69 -2.05 -21.53 1.96
C ARG A 69 -0.90 -22.53 1.79
N VAL A 70 0.02 -22.56 2.75
CA VAL A 70 1.09 -23.55 2.84
C VAL A 70 1.17 -24.06 4.27
N GLY A 71 0.58 -25.24 4.53
CA GLY A 71 0.51 -25.82 5.87
C GLY A 71 -0.19 -24.88 6.87
N PRO A 72 0.47 -24.49 7.98
CA PRO A 72 -0.08 -23.58 8.99
C PRO A 72 0.08 -22.09 8.63
N ARG A 73 0.58 -21.79 7.43
CA ARG A 73 0.86 -20.42 7.00
C ARG A 73 -0.09 -19.99 5.90
N LEU A 74 -0.45 -18.71 5.94
CA LEU A 74 -1.13 -18.02 4.86
C LEU A 74 -0.18 -16.97 4.28
N MET A 75 0.20 -17.13 3.02
CA MET A 75 1.17 -16.26 2.35
C MET A 75 0.45 -15.21 1.51
N LEU A 76 0.85 -13.95 1.63
CA LEU A 76 0.44 -12.89 0.70
C LEU A 76 1.41 -12.89 -0.48
N VAL A 77 0.98 -13.39 -1.62
CA VAL A 77 1.84 -13.61 -2.79
C VAL A 77 1.50 -12.61 -3.87
N GLN A 78 2.52 -11.92 -4.38
CA GLN A 78 2.45 -11.09 -5.57
C GLN A 78 2.96 -11.88 -6.78
N GLY A 79 2.08 -12.07 -7.77
CA GLY A 79 2.44 -12.65 -9.06
C GLY A 79 3.14 -11.64 -9.97
N ASN A 80 3.91 -12.14 -10.94
CA ASN A 80 4.55 -11.30 -11.93
C ASN A 80 3.52 -10.79 -12.96
N GLN A 81 3.43 -9.47 -13.13
CA GLN A 81 2.49 -8.84 -14.08
C GLN A 81 3.18 -8.41 -15.39
N SER A 82 4.51 -8.39 -15.41
CA SER A 82 5.32 -7.98 -16.56
C SER A 82 5.61 -9.14 -17.51
N PHE A 83 5.63 -10.37 -17.02
CA PHE A 83 5.84 -11.57 -17.83
C PHE A 83 4.67 -12.53 -17.62
N ARG A 84 3.88 -12.77 -18.67
CA ARG A 84 2.65 -13.56 -18.59
C ARG A 84 2.38 -14.32 -19.89
N SER A 85 1.31 -15.11 -19.89
CA SER A 85 0.82 -15.80 -21.09
C SER A 85 -0.69 -15.58 -21.22
N SER A 86 -1.12 -15.18 -22.42
CA SER A 86 -2.52 -15.11 -22.82
C SER A 86 -3.07 -16.40 -23.44
N SER A 87 -2.26 -17.47 -23.46
CA SER A 87 -2.67 -18.78 -24.01
C SER A 87 -3.95 -19.27 -23.36
N VAL A 88 -4.85 -19.83 -24.17
CA VAL A 88 -6.04 -20.52 -23.66
C VAL A 88 -5.69 -21.81 -22.93
N ASN A 89 -4.51 -22.38 -23.19
CA ASN A 89 -4.02 -23.61 -22.56
C ASN A 89 -3.53 -23.34 -21.12
N PRO A 90 -4.18 -23.91 -20.09
CA PRO A 90 -3.78 -23.72 -18.70
C PRO A 90 -2.36 -24.19 -18.39
N ALA A 91 -1.87 -25.24 -19.07
CA ALA A 91 -0.52 -25.76 -18.84
C ALA A 91 0.56 -24.79 -19.33
N GLU A 92 0.32 -24.10 -20.45
CA GLU A 92 1.23 -23.07 -20.95
C GLU A 92 1.25 -21.85 -20.05
N ARG A 93 0.07 -21.38 -19.60
CA ARG A 93 -0.01 -20.29 -18.61
C ARG A 93 0.74 -20.64 -17.34
N LYS A 94 0.58 -21.89 -16.86
CA LYS A 94 1.27 -22.38 -15.67
C LYS A 94 2.79 -22.45 -15.86
N SER A 95 3.24 -22.97 -17.00
CA SER A 95 4.67 -23.01 -17.36
C SER A 95 5.32 -21.63 -17.31
N VAL A 96 4.65 -20.61 -17.86
CA VAL A 96 5.14 -19.23 -17.81
C VAL A 96 5.07 -18.67 -16.39
N GLU A 97 3.99 -18.89 -15.64
CA GLU A 97 3.89 -18.48 -14.23
C GLU A 97 5.03 -19.06 -13.38
N ASP A 98 5.42 -20.32 -13.61
CA ASP A 98 6.50 -20.98 -12.88
C ASP A 98 7.90 -20.58 -13.38
N SER A 99 8.00 -20.04 -14.61
CA SER A 99 9.25 -19.56 -15.18
C SER A 99 9.67 -18.18 -14.65
N PHE A 100 8.74 -17.41 -14.06
CA PHE A 100 9.00 -16.08 -13.52
C PHE A 100 8.80 -16.03 -12.01
N ALA A 101 9.73 -15.37 -11.32
CA ALA A 101 9.69 -15.27 -9.86
C ALA A 101 8.42 -14.54 -9.38
N LYS A 102 7.82 -15.11 -8.33
CA LYS A 102 6.79 -14.49 -7.49
C LYS A 102 7.44 -13.88 -6.25
N SER A 103 6.78 -12.89 -5.65
CA SER A 103 7.22 -12.30 -4.39
C SER A 103 6.25 -12.64 -3.26
N ILE A 104 6.75 -13.26 -2.19
CA ILE A 104 5.98 -13.40 -0.95
C ILE A 104 6.15 -12.11 -0.15
N LEU A 105 5.08 -11.31 -0.04
CA LEU A 105 5.10 -10.01 0.62
C LEU A 105 4.92 -10.11 2.14
N TRP A 106 4.30 -11.20 2.60
CA TRP A 106 4.12 -11.52 4.02
C TRP A 106 3.72 -12.99 4.20
N GLY A 107 4.00 -13.55 5.36
CA GLY A 107 3.52 -14.87 5.76
C GLY A 107 2.87 -14.81 7.13
N PHE A 108 1.55 -14.97 7.18
CA PHE A 108 0.76 -15.04 8.41
C PHE A 108 0.78 -16.45 9.00
N THR A 109 0.66 -16.53 10.32
CA THR A 109 0.30 -17.77 11.02
C THR A 109 -1.22 -17.87 11.06
N ILE A 110 -1.76 -19.05 10.75
CA ILE A 110 -3.19 -19.31 10.85
C ILE A 110 -3.54 -19.57 12.31
N GLU A 111 -4.37 -18.71 12.90
CA GLU A 111 -4.70 -18.73 14.33
C GLU A 111 -6.02 -19.46 14.63
N ALA A 112 -6.95 -19.42 13.68
CA ALA A 112 -8.19 -20.18 13.73
C ALA A 112 -8.80 -20.36 12.34
N GLU A 113 -9.67 -21.35 12.21
CA GLU A 113 -10.46 -21.59 11.01
C GLU A 113 -11.92 -21.86 11.40
N SER A 114 -12.85 -21.48 10.53
CA SER A 114 -14.27 -21.81 10.66
C SER A 114 -14.95 -21.63 9.30
N ASN A 115 -15.82 -22.56 8.91
CA ASN A 115 -16.61 -22.47 7.67
C ASN A 115 -15.77 -22.19 6.40
N GLY A 116 -14.55 -22.74 6.34
CA GLY A 116 -13.61 -22.52 5.23
C GLY A 116 -12.90 -21.15 5.22
N GLN A 117 -13.19 -20.29 6.19
CA GLN A 117 -12.49 -19.03 6.40
C GLN A 117 -11.28 -19.22 7.32
N VAL A 118 -10.25 -18.43 7.08
CA VAL A 118 -9.00 -18.43 7.84
C VAL A 118 -8.89 -17.12 8.60
N LEU A 119 -8.61 -17.18 9.90
CA LEU A 119 -8.33 -16.02 10.73
C LEU A 119 -6.83 -15.91 10.99
N VAL A 120 -6.28 -14.72 10.78
CA VAL A 120 -4.87 -14.39 11.06
C VAL A 120 -4.76 -13.11 11.88
N ASP A 121 -3.77 -13.03 12.75
CA ASP A 121 -3.35 -11.75 13.33
C ASP A 121 -2.55 -10.97 12.26
N ALA A 122 -3.08 -9.81 11.87
CA ALA A 122 -2.50 -8.96 10.83
C ALA A 122 -1.86 -7.69 11.41
N THR A 123 -1.71 -7.60 12.73
CA THR A 123 -1.21 -6.43 13.45
C THR A 123 0.14 -5.94 12.92
N ASP A 124 1.14 -6.83 12.86
CA ASP A 124 2.48 -6.48 12.39
C ASP A 124 2.56 -6.24 10.89
N PHE A 125 1.65 -6.86 10.13
CA PHE A 125 1.58 -6.62 8.69
C PHE A 125 1.14 -5.17 8.39
N PHE A 126 0.14 -4.67 9.13
CA PHE A 126 -0.37 -3.30 8.91
C PHE A 126 0.50 -2.25 9.58
N LEU A 127 1.12 -2.54 10.72
CA LEU A 127 1.97 -1.59 11.43
C LEU A 127 3.45 -1.66 10.99
N ARG A 128 3.67 -1.81 9.68
CA ARG A 128 4.98 -1.70 9.03
C ARG A 128 5.00 -0.45 8.15
N ASP A 129 6.20 0.04 7.86
CA ASP A 129 6.42 1.06 6.83
C ASP A 129 6.20 0.44 5.44
N ASN A 130 5.00 0.55 4.88
CA ASN A 130 4.64 -0.07 3.61
C ASN A 130 5.18 0.73 2.41
N LEU A 131 5.34 2.03 2.58
CA LEU A 131 5.79 2.94 1.53
C LEU A 131 7.30 3.14 1.51
N GLY A 132 8.00 2.67 2.55
CA GLY A 132 9.40 2.97 2.76
C GLY A 132 9.62 4.44 3.11
N ALA A 133 8.63 5.09 3.71
CA ALA A 133 8.63 6.51 4.04
C ALA A 133 9.82 6.90 4.92
N GLY A 134 10.26 6.00 5.81
CA GLY A 134 11.44 6.21 6.65
C GLY A 134 12.72 6.50 5.85
N ASN A 135 12.86 5.94 4.65
CA ASN A 135 14.02 6.17 3.78
C ASN A 135 14.07 7.58 3.19
N SER A 136 12.91 8.24 3.11
CA SER A 136 12.77 9.61 2.62
C SER A 136 12.96 10.65 3.72
N LEU A 137 12.99 10.26 4.99
CA LEU A 137 13.19 11.19 6.10
C LEU A 137 14.67 11.54 6.24
N ARG A 138 15.02 12.82 6.09
CA ARG A 138 16.40 13.31 6.19
C ARG A 138 16.47 14.71 6.83
N PRO A 139 17.62 15.10 7.40
CA PRO A 139 18.84 14.32 7.58
C PRO A 139 18.71 13.24 8.67
N GLY A 140 19.46 12.14 8.53
CA GLY A 140 19.52 11.06 9.53
C GLY A 140 18.90 9.75 9.08
N ALA A 141 19.00 8.74 9.94
CA ALA A 141 18.45 7.42 9.70
C ALA A 141 17.23 7.21 10.61
N TYR A 142 16.05 7.37 10.04
CA TYR A 142 14.79 7.19 10.75
C TYR A 142 14.38 5.71 10.71
N ARG A 143 13.95 5.19 11.85
CA ARG A 143 13.41 3.83 11.97
C ARG A 143 12.02 3.87 12.58
N LEU A 144 11.16 2.97 12.15
CA LEU A 144 9.82 2.83 12.71
C LEU A 144 9.90 2.45 14.18
N ASP A 145 9.28 3.25 15.04
CA ASP A 145 9.06 2.96 16.46
C ASP A 145 7.67 2.35 16.65
N ARG A 146 7.64 1.02 16.83
CA ARG A 146 6.39 0.26 17.00
C ARG A 146 5.63 0.67 18.26
N THR A 147 6.32 1.17 19.29
CA THR A 147 5.69 1.56 20.57
C THR A 147 4.95 2.89 20.49
N ARG A 148 5.26 3.70 19.48
CA ARG A 148 4.60 4.99 19.18
C ARG A 148 3.73 4.93 17.91
N SER A 149 3.37 3.72 17.50
CA SER A 149 2.60 3.47 16.28
C SER A 149 1.34 2.67 16.62
N ALA A 150 0.22 3.00 15.98
CA ALA A 150 -1.07 2.40 16.29
C ALA A 150 -2.02 2.46 15.10
N PHE A 151 -3.08 1.65 15.15
CA PHE A 151 -4.18 1.75 14.19
C PHE A 151 -4.95 3.06 14.36
N TYR A 152 -5.35 3.67 13.25
CA TYR A 152 -6.23 4.81 13.22
C TYR A 152 -7.66 4.35 12.89
N MET A 153 -8.36 3.88 13.92
CA MET A 153 -9.66 3.22 13.76
C MET A 153 -10.75 4.12 13.18
N ALA A 154 -10.67 5.44 13.37
CA ALA A 154 -11.62 6.41 12.81
C ALA A 154 -11.69 6.40 11.26
N ARG A 155 -10.69 5.82 10.59
CA ARG A 155 -10.62 5.66 9.13
C ARG A 155 -10.35 4.23 8.70
N THR A 156 -10.47 3.28 9.62
CA THR A 156 -10.39 1.84 9.31
C THR A 156 -11.81 1.32 9.18
N SER A 157 -12.15 0.76 8.02
CA SER A 157 -13.50 0.32 7.70
C SER A 157 -13.47 -0.75 6.62
N ALA A 158 -14.42 -1.67 6.70
CA ALA A 158 -14.60 -2.69 5.69
C ALA A 158 -15.95 -2.47 4.97
N PHE A 159 -15.97 -2.75 3.68
CA PHE A 159 -17.11 -2.63 2.79
C PHE A 159 -17.13 -3.83 1.86
N LEU A 160 -18.26 -4.08 1.18
CA LEU A 160 -18.46 -5.27 0.35
C LEU A 160 -17.33 -5.54 -0.66
N LYS A 161 -16.71 -4.48 -1.20
CA LYS A 161 -15.70 -4.58 -2.26
C LYS A 161 -14.31 -4.15 -1.86
N ASN A 162 -14.13 -3.65 -0.64
CA ASN A 162 -12.84 -3.23 -0.15
C ASN A 162 -12.75 -3.22 1.37
N SER A 163 -11.56 -3.49 1.89
CA SER A 163 -11.21 -3.28 3.29
C SER A 163 -10.12 -2.22 3.36
N GLU A 164 -10.40 -1.14 4.08
CA GLU A 164 -9.53 0.02 4.25
C GLU A 164 -8.99 0.05 5.68
N ILE A 165 -7.68 0.15 5.81
CA ILE A 165 -6.98 0.19 7.10
C ILE A 165 -6.08 1.41 7.09
N GLU A 166 -6.17 2.25 8.13
CA GLU A 166 -5.26 3.39 8.30
C GLU A 166 -4.45 3.19 9.59
N VAL A 167 -3.16 3.48 9.52
CA VAL A 167 -2.22 3.38 10.64
C VAL A 167 -1.50 4.70 10.84
N THR A 168 -1.24 5.03 12.10
CA THR A 168 -0.37 6.11 12.50
C THR A 168 0.99 5.50 12.82
N LEU A 169 2.01 5.87 12.04
CA LEU A 169 3.37 5.35 12.17
C LEU A 169 4.31 6.46 12.62
N THR A 170 5.06 6.21 13.69
CA THR A 170 6.08 7.14 14.18
C THR A 170 7.47 6.60 13.89
N PHE A 171 8.31 7.42 13.28
CA PHE A 171 9.69 7.12 12.97
C PHE A 171 10.62 7.95 13.84
N THR A 172 11.61 7.32 14.45
CA THR A 172 12.57 7.98 15.34
C THR A 172 13.98 7.96 14.76
N ASN A 173 14.73 9.02 15.01
CA ASN A 173 16.14 9.13 14.63
C ASN A 173 17.03 9.10 15.88
N GLU A 174 17.71 7.97 16.11
CA GLU A 174 18.55 7.76 17.30
C GLU A 174 19.82 8.62 17.32
N ALA A 175 20.27 9.12 16.17
CA ALA A 175 21.51 9.91 16.07
C ALA A 175 21.38 11.36 16.58
N GLY A 176 20.20 11.79 17.04
CA GLY A 176 19.93 13.17 17.48
C GLY A 176 20.33 13.51 18.93
N GLY A 177 20.85 12.56 19.71
CA GLY A 177 21.11 12.72 21.15
C GLY A 177 22.22 13.69 21.57
N GLY A 178 22.77 14.53 20.69
CA GLY A 178 23.88 15.42 21.04
C GLY A 178 24.12 16.64 20.15
N GLY A 179 23.23 16.96 19.20
CA GLY A 179 23.38 18.11 18.31
C GLY A 179 22.61 19.32 18.85
N ARG A 180 23.33 20.40 19.18
CA ARG A 180 22.77 21.70 19.58
C ARG A 180 21.52 22.07 18.74
N GLY A 181 20.42 22.38 19.43
CA GLY A 181 19.10 22.63 18.86
C GLY A 181 19.13 23.53 17.62
N GLY A 182 18.87 22.92 16.46
CA GLY A 182 18.23 23.62 15.35
C GLY A 182 16.76 23.69 15.69
N GLY A 183 16.27 24.87 16.06
CA GLY A 183 14.88 25.09 16.43
C GLY A 183 13.95 24.52 15.37
N GLY A 184 13.05 23.62 15.80
CA GLY A 184 11.84 23.32 15.03
C GLY A 184 11.09 24.62 14.72
N PRO A 185 10.10 24.60 13.81
CA PRO A 185 9.35 25.80 13.46
C PRO A 185 8.88 26.51 14.72
N SER A 186 9.37 27.73 14.93
CA SER A 186 8.95 28.60 16.03
C SER A 186 7.44 28.76 15.92
N GLN A 187 6.69 28.05 16.75
CA GLN A 187 5.23 28.17 16.80
C GLN A 187 4.88 29.52 17.42
N GLY A 188 4.83 30.54 16.56
CA GLY A 188 4.52 31.93 16.90
C GLY A 188 4.63 32.81 15.66
N PRO A 189 3.90 33.93 15.59
CA PRO A 189 4.07 34.89 14.49
C PRO A 189 5.52 35.33 14.41
N THR A 190 6.08 35.34 13.21
CA THR A 190 7.48 35.74 12.97
C THR A 190 7.73 37.14 13.51
N GLN A 191 8.83 37.34 14.25
CA GLN A 191 9.31 38.69 14.53
C GLN A 191 9.67 39.36 13.21
N ILE A 192 9.04 40.51 12.93
CA ILE A 192 9.36 41.35 11.78
C ILE A 192 10.78 41.90 12.00
N GLY A 193 11.75 41.51 11.17
CA GLY A 193 12.99 42.27 11.02
C GLY A 193 14.35 41.57 11.11
N VAL A 194 14.51 40.30 10.70
CA VAL A 194 15.87 39.76 10.49
C VAL A 194 16.08 39.45 9.01
N ALA A 195 16.57 40.45 8.29
CA ALA A 195 17.21 40.27 6.99
C ALA A 195 18.60 39.64 7.21
N GLY A 196 18.76 38.38 6.80
CA GLY A 196 20.05 37.69 6.73
C GLY A 196 20.22 37.10 5.33
N GLY A 197 21.09 37.73 4.54
CA GLY A 197 21.30 37.38 3.13
C GLY A 197 22.02 36.04 2.91
N GLY A 198 21.69 35.41 1.78
CA GLY A 198 22.37 34.22 1.26
C GLY A 198 21.49 33.49 0.25
N GLY A 199 21.80 33.61 -1.04
CA GLY A 199 21.00 33.13 -2.17
C GLY A 199 20.86 31.61 -2.29
N GLY A 200 20.01 30.99 -1.48
CA GLY A 200 19.48 29.65 -1.70
C GLY A 200 17.97 29.69 -1.92
N ARG A 201 17.45 28.89 -2.84
CA ARG A 201 16.00 28.65 -3.04
C ARG A 201 15.42 27.84 -1.84
N GLY A 202 15.47 28.39 -0.63
CA GLY A 202 14.96 27.73 0.58
C GLY A 202 13.85 28.55 1.21
N GLY A 203 12.59 28.20 0.94
CA GLY A 203 11.43 28.75 1.66
C GLY A 203 11.39 28.26 3.12
N LEU A 204 10.35 28.64 3.87
CA LEU A 204 10.13 28.23 5.28
C LEU A 204 10.24 26.71 5.53
N THR A 205 10.11 25.88 4.50
CA THR A 205 10.25 24.43 4.53
C THR A 205 11.58 24.00 3.89
N SER A 206 12.70 24.18 4.59
CA SER A 206 14.08 23.96 4.10
C SER A 206 14.47 22.52 3.68
N GLY A 207 13.51 21.68 3.28
CA GLY A 207 13.71 20.31 2.81
C GLY A 207 14.22 19.31 3.84
N THR A 208 14.21 19.68 5.12
CA THR A 208 14.60 18.82 6.24
C THR A 208 13.42 18.52 7.13
N VAL A 209 13.44 17.36 7.79
CA VAL A 209 12.44 16.96 8.79
C VAL A 209 12.29 18.06 9.85
N ALA A 210 13.39 18.61 10.35
CA ALA A 210 13.38 19.60 11.41
C ALA A 210 12.60 20.88 11.05
N SER A 211 12.54 21.24 9.77
CA SER A 211 11.82 22.45 9.33
C SER A 211 10.30 22.31 9.31
N VAL A 212 9.78 21.08 9.33
CA VAL A 212 8.34 20.80 9.18
C VAL A 212 7.77 19.94 10.30
N THR A 213 8.57 19.61 11.31
CA THR A 213 8.13 18.79 12.44
C THR A 213 8.39 19.49 13.77
N PRO A 214 7.47 19.38 14.75
CA PRO A 214 7.68 19.96 16.07
C PRO A 214 8.88 19.34 16.82
N SER A 215 9.11 18.04 16.61
CA SER A 215 10.17 17.23 17.23
C SER A 215 10.95 16.51 16.13
N PRO A 216 12.10 17.04 15.68
CA PRO A 216 12.85 16.43 14.58
C PRO A 216 13.30 14.99 14.86
N GLU A 217 13.44 14.60 16.12
CA GLU A 217 13.79 13.26 16.58
C GLU A 217 12.69 12.21 16.38
N ALA A 218 11.43 12.64 16.18
CA ALA A 218 10.27 11.77 16.04
C ALA A 218 9.25 12.33 15.04
N VAL A 219 9.07 11.62 13.93
CA VAL A 219 8.16 12.02 12.84
C VAL A 219 6.99 11.06 12.78
N THR A 220 5.76 11.57 12.80
CA THR A 220 4.56 10.75 12.69
C THR A 220 3.86 10.99 11.36
N LEU A 221 3.53 9.91 10.65
CA LEU A 221 2.80 9.90 9.38
C LEU A 221 1.57 9.01 9.50
N ARG A 222 0.60 9.18 8.58
CA ARG A 222 -0.51 8.23 8.43
C ARG A 222 -0.42 7.53 7.09
N GLU A 223 -0.29 6.21 7.12
CA GLU A 223 -0.34 5.34 5.95
C GLU A 223 -1.70 4.65 5.88
N HIS A 224 -2.16 4.38 4.67
CA HIS A 224 -3.35 3.58 4.43
C HIS A 224 -3.01 2.33 3.62
N PHE A 225 -3.80 1.29 3.84
CA PHE A 225 -3.79 0.01 3.15
C PHE A 225 -5.20 -0.22 2.63
N SER A 226 -5.30 -0.58 1.35
CA SER A 226 -6.56 -0.86 0.68
C SER A 226 -6.49 -2.25 0.06
N PHE A 227 -7.37 -3.13 0.50
CA PHE A 227 -7.58 -4.44 -0.12
C PHE A 227 -8.88 -4.40 -0.91
N VAL A 228 -8.79 -4.44 -2.23
CA VAL A 228 -9.93 -4.19 -3.14
C VAL A 228 -10.20 -5.41 -3.99
N GLU A 229 -11.48 -5.79 -4.06
CA GLU A 229 -11.96 -6.80 -4.99
C GLU A 229 -11.62 -6.40 -6.42
N LEU A 230 -10.97 -7.29 -7.16
CA LEU A 230 -10.79 -7.06 -8.58
C LEU A 230 -12.17 -7.17 -9.30
N PRO A 231 -12.50 -6.23 -10.20
CA PRO A 231 -13.70 -6.28 -11.05
C PRO A 231 -13.96 -7.63 -11.75
N ASP A 232 -15.17 -7.83 -12.29
CA ASP A 232 -15.50 -9.04 -13.05
C ASP A 232 -14.75 -9.11 -14.41
N ASP A 233 -14.92 -10.21 -15.15
CA ASP A 233 -14.24 -10.42 -16.46
C ASP A 233 -15.01 -9.77 -17.63
N LYS A 234 -16.01 -8.94 -17.35
CA LYS A 234 -16.91 -8.34 -18.37
C LYS A 234 -16.38 -7.00 -18.91
N PHE A 235 -15.09 -6.75 -18.73
CA PHE A 235 -14.45 -5.49 -19.03
C PHE A 235 -13.52 -5.65 -20.23
N GLN A 236 -13.53 -4.67 -21.15
CA GLN A 236 -12.70 -4.70 -22.35
C GLN A 236 -11.44 -3.85 -22.19
N VAL A 237 -10.29 -4.43 -22.53
CA VAL A 237 -8.99 -3.75 -22.48
C VAL A 237 -9.03 -2.56 -23.43
N ARG A 238 -8.64 -1.39 -22.96
CA ARG A 238 -8.51 -0.18 -23.79
C ARG A 238 -7.05 0.07 -24.13
N ALA A 239 -6.78 0.39 -25.39
CA ALA A 239 -5.47 0.91 -25.79
C ALA A 239 -5.13 2.18 -24.99
N ASP A 240 -3.84 2.39 -24.75
CA ASP A 240 -3.39 3.63 -24.13
C ASP A 240 -3.74 4.85 -25.00
N ASP A 241 -4.12 5.95 -24.36
CA ASP A 241 -4.36 7.24 -25.04
C ASP A 241 -3.43 8.26 -24.40
N PRO A 242 -2.45 8.81 -25.14
CA PRO A 242 -1.50 9.79 -24.61
C PRO A 242 -2.17 11.02 -23.97
N ARG A 243 -3.42 11.32 -24.31
CA ARG A 243 -4.19 12.43 -23.74
C ARG A 243 -4.85 12.10 -22.40
N ALA A 244 -4.83 10.83 -21.98
CA ALA A 244 -5.44 10.39 -20.73
C ALA A 244 -4.65 10.86 -19.49
N GLY A 245 -3.44 11.39 -19.65
CA GLY A 245 -2.64 11.93 -18.55
C GLY A 245 -2.05 10.86 -17.61
N TYR A 246 -2.17 9.58 -17.98
CA TYR A 246 -1.61 8.43 -17.26
C TYR A 246 -0.86 7.55 -18.27
N THR A 247 0.30 7.04 -17.88
CA THR A 247 1.09 6.12 -18.71
C THR A 247 0.42 4.74 -18.76
N GLY A 248 0.36 4.12 -19.94
CA GLY A 248 -0.10 2.74 -20.06
C GLY A 248 0.89 1.70 -19.52
N LEU A 249 0.39 0.50 -19.26
CA LEU A 249 1.21 -0.64 -18.81
C LEU A 249 1.62 -1.52 -19.99
N GLU A 250 2.90 -1.85 -20.05
CA GLU A 250 3.46 -2.83 -20.99
C GLU A 250 3.69 -4.18 -20.27
N TYR A 251 3.63 -5.27 -21.03
CA TYR A 251 3.95 -6.61 -20.56
C TYR A 251 4.49 -7.46 -21.72
N MET A 252 5.24 -8.50 -21.37
CA MET A 252 5.73 -9.51 -22.29
C MET A 252 4.82 -10.74 -22.24
N ASP A 253 4.29 -11.13 -23.41
CA ASP A 253 3.42 -12.30 -23.58
C ASP A 253 4.20 -13.47 -24.20
N TYR A 254 4.44 -14.50 -23.40
CA TYR A 254 5.22 -15.69 -23.78
C TYR A 254 4.43 -16.71 -24.61
N SER A 255 3.15 -16.46 -24.84
CA SER A 255 2.35 -17.22 -25.82
C SER A 255 2.25 -16.54 -27.18
N THR A 256 3.01 -15.45 -27.39
CA THR A 256 3.07 -14.78 -28.68
C THR A 256 3.65 -15.71 -29.75
N PRO A 257 3.01 -15.85 -30.93
CA PRO A 257 3.55 -16.61 -32.04
C PRO A 257 4.95 -16.15 -32.47
N ILE A 258 5.74 -17.08 -33.00
CA ILE A 258 7.08 -16.77 -33.53
C ILE A 258 6.94 -15.75 -34.66
N GLY A 259 7.72 -14.67 -34.58
CA GLY A 259 7.71 -13.57 -35.55
C GLY A 259 6.86 -12.36 -35.15
N GLU A 260 6.05 -12.48 -34.08
CA GLU A 260 5.29 -11.36 -33.53
C GLU A 260 5.98 -10.71 -32.32
N PRO A 261 5.73 -9.41 -32.04
CA PRO A 261 6.26 -8.74 -30.85
C PRO A 261 5.72 -9.35 -29.55
N MET A 262 6.63 -9.88 -28.72
CA MET A 262 6.32 -10.37 -27.38
C MET A 262 5.90 -9.25 -26.44
N VAL A 263 6.54 -8.07 -26.55
CA VAL A 263 6.13 -6.87 -25.82
C VAL A 263 4.81 -6.39 -26.41
N LYS A 264 3.77 -6.34 -25.59
CA LYS A 264 2.46 -5.85 -26.00
C LYS A 264 2.38 -4.34 -25.77
N PRO A 265 1.74 -3.60 -26.70
CA PRO A 265 1.65 -2.15 -26.61
C PRO A 265 0.94 -1.73 -25.32
N PRO A 266 1.26 -0.52 -24.81
CA PRO A 266 0.69 -0.04 -23.57
C PRO A 266 -0.83 -0.04 -23.62
N HIS A 267 -1.44 -0.51 -22.53
CA HIS A 267 -2.88 -0.44 -22.32
C HIS A 267 -3.17 0.59 -21.23
N SER A 268 -4.26 1.35 -21.40
CA SER A 268 -4.61 2.43 -20.49
C SER A 268 -4.83 1.93 -19.06
N ASN A 269 -4.23 2.62 -18.09
CA ASN A 269 -4.41 2.36 -16.66
C ASN A 269 -5.78 2.76 -16.10
N GLN A 270 -6.56 3.49 -16.89
CA GLN A 270 -7.91 3.88 -16.53
C GLN A 270 -8.91 3.47 -17.63
N PHE A 271 -10.15 3.25 -17.19
CA PHE A 271 -11.35 3.13 -18.01
C PHE A 271 -11.54 1.78 -18.72
N TRP A 272 -12.13 0.86 -17.97
CA TRP A 272 -12.84 -0.27 -18.54
C TRP A 272 -14.33 0.08 -18.64
N THR A 273 -14.92 0.05 -19.83
CA THR A 273 -16.36 0.30 -19.99
C THR A 273 -17.13 -1.00 -19.80
N LYS A 274 -18.02 -1.06 -18.80
CA LYS A 274 -19.15 -2.00 -18.87
C LYS A 274 -20.06 -1.52 -20.00
N PRO A 275 -20.60 -2.41 -20.85
CA PRO A 275 -21.65 -2.02 -21.79
C PRO A 275 -22.78 -1.31 -21.03
N GLY A 276 -23.00 -0.02 -21.31
CA GLY A 276 -24.12 0.75 -20.79
C GLY A 276 -23.94 1.54 -19.48
N ARG A 277 -22.75 1.64 -18.84
CA ARG A 277 -22.54 2.55 -17.69
C ARG A 277 -21.17 3.25 -17.68
N ARG A 278 -21.17 4.57 -17.45
CA ARG A 278 -19.99 5.41 -17.18
C ARG A 278 -19.70 5.44 -15.68
N THR A 279 -19.04 4.42 -15.14
CA THR A 279 -18.51 4.48 -13.76
C THR A 279 -17.06 4.03 -13.73
N PHE A 280 -16.25 4.76 -12.98
CA PHE A 280 -14.78 4.73 -12.98
C PHE A 280 -14.25 3.77 -11.91
N ALA A 281 -13.35 2.87 -12.29
CA ALA A 281 -12.58 2.03 -11.37
C ALA A 281 -11.22 1.71 -12.00
N THR A 282 -10.17 1.74 -11.17
CA THR A 282 -8.79 1.38 -11.53
C THR A 282 -8.60 -0.13 -11.38
N ARG A 283 -7.93 -0.78 -12.34
CA ARG A 283 -7.68 -2.23 -12.29
C ARG A 283 -6.30 -2.59 -12.84
N PRO A 284 -5.50 -3.42 -12.16
CA PRO A 284 -4.44 -4.19 -12.79
C PRO A 284 -4.99 -5.54 -13.29
N ILE A 285 -4.39 -6.04 -14.38
CA ILE A 285 -4.92 -7.10 -15.27
C ILE A 285 -4.74 -8.50 -14.65
N ARG A 286 -5.80 -9.31 -14.56
CA ARG A 286 -5.74 -10.73 -14.18
C ARG A 286 -5.82 -11.62 -15.45
N THR A 287 -5.03 -12.70 -15.52
CA THR A 287 -5.14 -13.83 -16.47
C THR A 287 -5.67 -15.07 -15.78
#